data_AF-A0A9D6NZZ0-F1
#
_entry.id   AF-A0A9D6NZZ0-F1
#
_cell.length_a   1.000
_cell.length_b   1.000
_cell.length_c   1.000
_cell.angle_alpha   90.00
_cell.angle_beta   90.00
_cell.angle_gamma   90.00
#
_symmetry.space_group_name_H-M   'P 1'
#
loop_
_entity.id
_entity.type
_entity.pdbx_description
1 polymer ?
#
loop_
_entity_poly.entity_id
_entity_poly.type
_entity_poly.pdbx_seq_one_letter_code
_entity_poly.pdbx_strand_id
1 'polypeptide(L)'
;MPFTFVEIEEHKTRKLVLLFAVLVLLYIVSIIALVWGSRLILGIERQPSLGEAFSLVCIAVIIAALHWAVSTYRLVDRVLTAILAKPLDPTDTYHQRLKNIIEEVSVATGGRYQIEPYVMPTVAMNACAVADFSGRAAIAVTEGCLARLNRAQLEGVIGHEAAHIASGDSLSRSVFCGLFELHEEALKRLTGVFSDSAGRRVTIRGRGGALILFVMAVLWVTNTAKRLAELCVSREQEYRADATAVRLTRNPLGLAEALRLIETHWRGIGTDGDSLSTIFILDPGAQYLSEQDGFFADWFSTHPPTHRRIDALLGMAHLSIANFNEMMALHHGKRARQLPPDKPGEVPSRRWSVWLDGTWRGPLTLEQLAGLESLTPESWLRPDGEQAVKPASHEPSVLAVLQRRYGHAGQAPQPGKTECPNCRLQLTQVLYEGVPLDACPACRGCYVMPDQVSRILAREEYAFSDRIKRLAATMPTLSVAGRITKRFNAWPGNRMQHRQCPKCGSGVVRKFFTNQYLIEVEQCWVCGLAWFDKDELELLQYLYEEAKAKGQSTFLEPA
;
A
#
# COMPACT_ATOMS: atom_id res chain seq x y z
N MET A 1 -14.87 -6.30 30.56
CA MET A 1 -15.14 -5.03 29.86
C MET A 1 -15.90 -4.16 30.85
N PRO A 2 -15.62 -2.85 30.99
CA PRO A 2 -16.37 -2.01 31.94
C PRO A 2 -17.84 -1.85 31.52
N PHE A 3 -18.19 -2.18 30.27
CA PHE A 3 -19.56 -2.19 29.77
C PHE A 3 -20.10 -3.61 29.57
N THR A 4 -21.38 -3.79 29.84
CA THR A 4 -22.14 -4.97 29.45
C THR A 4 -22.42 -4.97 27.94
N PHE A 5 -22.76 -6.14 27.38
CA PHE A 5 -23.12 -6.24 25.97
C PHE A 5 -24.30 -5.32 25.59
N VAL A 6 -25.28 -5.19 26.51
CA VAL A 6 -26.45 -4.33 26.32
C VAL A 6 -26.03 -2.86 26.21
N GLU A 7 -25.15 -2.40 27.10
CA GLU A 7 -24.64 -1.02 27.07
C GLU A 7 -23.85 -0.73 25.80
N ILE A 8 -23.06 -1.70 25.30
CA ILE A 8 -22.33 -1.57 24.04
C ILE A 8 -23.31 -1.38 22.87
N GLU A 9 -24.33 -2.24 22.76
CA GLU A 9 -25.34 -2.14 21.70
C GLU A 9 -26.19 -0.85 21.80
N GLU A 10 -26.50 -0.39 23.01
CA GLU A 10 -27.23 0.86 23.23
C GLU A 10 -26.39 2.07 22.81
N HIS A 11 -25.12 2.13 23.22
CA HIS A 11 -24.20 3.19 22.81
C HIS A 11 -23.98 3.22 21.30
N LYS A 12 -23.79 2.04 20.69
CA LYS A 12 -23.65 1.86 19.23
C LYS A 12 -24.88 2.34 18.48
N THR A 13 -26.06 1.86 18.88
CA THR A 13 -27.34 2.26 18.28
C THR A 13 -27.56 3.76 18.42
N ARG A 14 -27.31 4.35 19.60
CA ARG A 14 -27.46 5.79 19.83
C ARG A 14 -26.56 6.63 18.92
N LYS A 15 -25.29 6.24 18.74
CA LYS A 15 -24.36 6.91 17.83
C LYS A 15 -24.84 6.85 16.39
N LEU A 16 -25.26 5.67 15.92
CA LEU A 16 -25.74 5.47 14.55
C LEU A 16 -27.03 6.24 14.27
N VAL A 17 -27.98 6.25 15.21
CA VAL A 17 -29.21 7.04 15.11
C VAL A 17 -28.90 8.54 15.07
N LEU A 18 -27.99 9.03 15.92
CA LEU A 18 -27.55 10.43 15.89
C LEU A 18 -26.90 10.79 14.56
N LEU A 19 -26.04 9.92 14.04
CA LEU A 19 -25.36 10.13 12.77
C LEU A 19 -26.36 10.15 11.60
N PHE A 20 -27.35 9.26 11.61
CA PHE A 20 -28.45 9.27 10.64
C PHE A 20 -29.32 10.53 10.76
N ALA A 21 -29.64 10.96 11.98
CA ALA A 21 -30.42 12.18 12.23
C ALA A 21 -29.68 13.43 11.73
N VAL A 22 -28.36 13.51 11.95
CA VAL A 22 -27.51 14.59 11.43
C VAL A 22 -27.49 14.57 9.90
N LEU A 23 -27.40 13.40 9.28
CA LEU A 23 -27.48 13.26 7.83
C LEU A 23 -28.82 13.77 7.27
N VAL A 24 -29.94 13.37 7.87
CA VAL A 24 -31.29 13.83 7.50
C VAL A 24 -31.39 15.35 7.64
N LEU A 25 -30.94 15.89 8.78
CA LEU A 25 -30.95 17.34 9.02
C LEU A 25 -30.14 18.09 7.96
N LEU A 26 -28.97 17.56 7.60
CA LEU A 26 -28.14 18.15 6.55
C LEU A 26 -28.88 18.19 5.20
N TYR A 27 -29.49 17.09 4.78
CA TYR A 27 -30.25 17.08 3.52
C TYR A 27 -31.43 18.04 3.55
N ILE A 28 -32.14 18.15 4.68
CA ILE A 28 -33.22 19.12 4.85
C ILE A 28 -32.68 20.54 4.66
N VAL A 29 -31.60 20.91 5.36
CA VAL A 29 -31.00 22.24 5.27
C VAL A 29 -30.50 22.53 3.86
N SER A 30 -29.81 21.58 3.22
CA SER A 30 -29.28 21.74 1.86
C SER A 30 -30.38 21.88 0.81
N ILE A 31 -31.46 21.10 0.89
CA ILE A 31 -32.58 21.16 -0.06
C ILE A 31 -33.39 22.45 0.14
N ILE A 32 -33.63 22.85 1.39
CA ILE A 32 -34.25 24.14 1.69
C ILE A 32 -33.39 25.26 1.10
N ALA A 33 -32.09 25.30 1.39
CA ALA A 33 -31.18 26.30 0.84
C ALA A 33 -31.22 26.33 -0.70
N LEU A 34 -31.34 25.18 -1.37
CA LEU A 34 -31.47 25.06 -2.82
C LEU A 34 -32.75 25.65 -3.37
N VAL A 35 -33.88 25.33 -2.76
CA VAL A 35 -35.17 25.86 -3.20
C VAL A 35 -35.24 27.37 -2.96
N TRP A 36 -34.79 27.85 -1.80
CA TRP A 36 -34.82 29.27 -1.49
C TRP A 36 -33.81 30.08 -2.32
N GLY A 37 -32.58 29.59 -2.47
CA GLY A 37 -31.54 30.24 -3.28
C GLY A 37 -31.93 30.34 -4.75
N SER A 38 -32.46 29.25 -5.32
CA SER A 38 -32.93 29.26 -6.71
C SER A 38 -34.11 30.22 -6.93
N ARG A 39 -35.07 30.31 -5.99
CA ARG A 39 -36.17 31.28 -6.05
C ARG A 39 -35.67 32.73 -6.02
N LEU A 40 -34.69 33.03 -5.15
CA LEU A 40 -34.07 34.35 -5.07
C LEU A 40 -33.39 34.73 -6.40
N ILE A 41 -32.63 33.81 -7.01
CA ILE A 41 -31.95 34.01 -8.30
C ILE A 41 -32.94 34.14 -9.47
N LEU A 42 -34.04 33.38 -9.42
CA LEU A 42 -35.05 33.38 -10.48
C LEU A 42 -36.06 34.53 -10.35
N GLY A 43 -36.07 35.26 -9.23
CA GLY A 43 -37.03 36.34 -8.97
C GLY A 43 -38.44 35.84 -8.66
N ILE A 44 -38.56 34.63 -8.07
CA ILE A 44 -39.85 34.03 -7.74
C ILE A 44 -40.23 34.46 -6.31
N GLU A 45 -41.17 35.41 -6.20
CA GLU A 45 -41.62 35.97 -4.91
C GLU A 45 -42.67 35.12 -4.17
N ARG A 46 -43.17 34.05 -4.80
CA ARG A 46 -44.18 33.18 -4.20
C ARG A 46 -43.61 32.38 -3.03
N GLN A 47 -44.22 32.52 -1.85
CA GLN A 47 -43.88 31.69 -0.69
C GLN A 47 -44.31 30.23 -0.91
N PRO A 48 -43.51 29.25 -0.42
CA PRO A 48 -43.88 27.84 -0.52
C PRO A 48 -45.14 27.57 0.31
N SER A 49 -46.07 26.80 -0.25
CA SER A 49 -47.19 26.28 0.53
C SER A 49 -46.70 25.27 1.57
N LEU A 50 -47.49 25.04 2.63
CA LEU A 50 -47.17 23.99 3.62
C LEU A 50 -47.00 22.61 2.96
N GLY A 51 -47.78 22.30 1.93
CA GLY A 51 -47.66 21.05 1.17
C GLY A 51 -46.35 20.94 0.39
N GLU A 52 -45.89 22.04 -0.22
CA GLU A 52 -44.58 22.09 -0.88
C GLU A 52 -43.45 21.88 0.13
N ALA A 53 -43.49 22.57 1.28
CA ALA A 53 -42.49 22.43 2.33
C ALA A 53 -42.44 20.99 2.88
N PHE A 54 -43.59 20.39 3.15
CA PHE A 54 -43.68 19.00 3.59
C PHE A 54 -43.10 18.02 2.55
N SER A 55 -43.41 18.23 1.26
CA SER A 55 -42.88 17.41 0.17
C SER A 55 -41.35 17.47 0.09
N LEU A 56 -40.76 18.65 0.28
CA LEU A 56 -39.30 18.83 0.30
C LEU A 56 -38.64 18.09 1.46
N VAL A 57 -39.25 18.11 2.65
CA VAL A 57 -38.75 17.34 3.81
C VAL A 57 -38.85 15.84 3.54
N CYS A 58 -39.95 15.34 3.00
CA CYS A 58 -40.09 13.93 2.63
C CYS A 58 -39.03 13.51 1.60
N ILE A 59 -38.77 14.34 0.58
CA ILE A 59 -37.70 14.11 -0.41
C ILE A 59 -36.34 14.06 0.29
N ALA A 60 -36.05 14.98 1.21
CA ALA A 60 -34.80 15.00 1.97
C ALA A 60 -34.58 13.70 2.76
N VAL A 61 -35.62 13.23 3.46
CA VAL A 61 -35.56 11.97 4.23
C VAL A 61 -35.33 10.77 3.31
N ILE A 62 -36.02 10.70 2.17
CA ILE A 62 -35.84 9.61 1.19
C ILE A 62 -34.42 9.60 0.64
N ILE A 63 -33.88 10.78 0.28
CA ILE A 63 -32.50 10.90 -0.21
C ILE A 63 -31.50 10.51 0.88
N ALA A 64 -31.71 10.95 2.12
CA ALA A 64 -30.85 10.58 3.25
C ALA A 64 -30.88 9.06 3.52
N ALA A 65 -32.06 8.44 3.47
CA ALA A 65 -32.21 6.99 3.63
C ALA A 65 -31.54 6.20 2.50
N LEU A 66 -31.68 6.66 1.25
CA LEU A 66 -30.99 6.06 0.11
C LEU A 66 -29.47 6.22 0.23
N HIS A 67 -28.99 7.41 0.59
CA HIS A 67 -27.58 7.68 0.78
C HIS A 67 -26.99 6.79 1.89
N TRP A 68 -27.70 6.66 3.02
CA TRP A 68 -27.32 5.72 4.09
C TRP A 68 -27.24 4.29 3.57
N ALA A 69 -28.29 3.80 2.90
CA ALA A 69 -28.34 2.43 2.40
C ALA A 69 -27.17 2.12 1.45
N VAL A 70 -26.89 3.02 0.50
CA VAL A 70 -25.76 2.88 -0.43
C VAL A 70 -24.42 2.96 0.32
N SER A 71 -24.28 3.89 1.26
CA SER A 71 -23.05 4.12 2.04
C SER A 71 -22.73 3.01 3.03
N THR A 72 -23.72 2.20 3.43
CA THR A 72 -23.51 1.06 4.33
C THR A 72 -23.48 -0.28 3.62
N TYR A 73 -23.83 -0.32 2.32
CA TYR A 73 -23.85 -1.56 1.54
C TYR A 73 -22.43 -2.08 1.27
N ARG A 74 -22.15 -3.34 1.65
CA ARG A 74 -20.83 -3.99 1.49
C ARG A 74 -19.67 -3.10 1.93
N LEU A 75 -19.85 -2.46 3.08
CA LEU A 75 -18.95 -1.42 3.57
C LEU A 75 -17.53 -1.93 3.80
N VAL A 76 -17.38 -3.11 4.41
CA VAL A 76 -16.05 -3.73 4.62
C VAL A 76 -15.32 -3.92 3.30
N ASP A 77 -15.96 -4.48 2.27
CA ASP A 77 -15.35 -4.69 0.95
C ASP A 77 -14.91 -3.38 0.30
N ARG A 78 -15.74 -2.32 0.40
CA ARG A 78 -15.42 -1.01 -0.19
C ARG A 78 -14.22 -0.37 0.49
N VAL A 79 -14.19 -0.35 1.83
CA VAL A 79 -13.07 0.21 2.58
C VAL A 79 -11.79 -0.58 2.32
N LEU A 80 -11.84 -1.92 2.34
CA LEU A 80 -10.68 -2.76 2.03
C LEU A 80 -10.15 -2.50 0.61
N THR A 81 -11.05 -2.26 -0.36
CA THR A 81 -10.68 -1.89 -1.72
C THR A 81 -10.03 -0.50 -1.77
N ALA A 82 -10.59 0.48 -1.06
CA ALA A 82 -10.09 1.85 -1.03
C ALA A 82 -8.66 1.94 -0.44
N ILE A 83 -8.35 1.13 0.58
CA ILE A 83 -7.01 1.04 1.19
C ILE A 83 -6.09 0.03 0.49
N LEU A 84 -6.52 -0.54 -0.65
CA LEU A 84 -5.78 -1.53 -1.43
C LEU A 84 -5.38 -2.77 -0.63
N ALA A 85 -6.16 -3.14 0.39
CA ALA A 85 -5.90 -4.30 1.24
C ALA A 85 -6.02 -5.60 0.42
N LYS A 86 -5.11 -6.53 0.70
CA LYS A 86 -5.03 -7.86 0.08
C LYS A 86 -5.19 -8.95 1.14
N PRO A 87 -5.72 -10.13 0.77
CA PRO A 87 -5.71 -11.29 1.65
C PRO A 87 -4.27 -11.71 1.96
N LEU A 88 -4.11 -12.41 3.09
CA LEU A 88 -2.82 -12.96 3.50
C LEU A 88 -2.28 -13.95 2.45
N ASP A 89 -1.02 -13.79 2.12
CA ASP A 89 -0.21 -14.83 1.46
C ASP A 89 0.13 -15.95 2.47
N PRO A 90 -0.35 -17.19 2.26
CA PRO A 90 -0.11 -18.29 3.19
C PRO A 90 1.33 -18.79 3.18
N THR A 91 2.14 -18.41 2.18
CA THR A 91 3.55 -18.80 2.08
C THR A 91 4.49 -17.83 2.80
N ASP A 92 3.98 -16.67 3.20
CA ASP A 92 4.76 -15.60 3.80
C ASP A 92 4.73 -15.70 5.35
N THR A 93 5.90 -15.77 5.96
CA THR A 93 6.06 -15.94 7.41
C THR A 93 5.54 -14.75 8.20
N TYR A 94 5.65 -13.52 7.67
CA TYR A 94 5.13 -12.32 8.32
C TYR A 94 3.60 -12.32 8.35
N HIS A 95 2.98 -12.81 7.27
CA HIS A 95 1.54 -12.96 7.16
C HIS A 95 1.01 -14.07 8.06
N GLN A 96 1.70 -15.20 8.14
CA GLN A 96 1.37 -16.26 9.09
C GLN A 96 1.46 -15.75 10.53
N ARG A 97 2.49 -14.96 10.85
CA ARG A 97 2.63 -14.34 12.18
C ARG A 97 1.43 -13.42 12.49
N LEU A 98 1.01 -12.59 11.54
CA LEU A 98 -0.18 -11.75 11.67
C LEU A 98 -1.45 -12.57 11.90
N LYS A 99 -1.65 -13.62 11.10
CA LYS A 99 -2.77 -14.56 11.24
C LYS A 99 -2.85 -15.12 12.66
N ASN A 100 -1.74 -15.66 13.16
CA ASN A 100 -1.67 -16.27 14.49
C ASN A 100 -2.01 -15.24 15.58
N ILE A 101 -1.48 -14.01 15.48
CA ILE A 101 -1.78 -12.94 16.45
C ILE A 101 -3.27 -12.57 16.42
N ILE A 102 -3.86 -12.41 15.24
CA ILE A 102 -5.28 -12.08 15.10
C ILE A 102 -6.15 -13.20 15.68
N GLU A 103 -5.80 -14.47 15.45
CA GLU A 103 -6.49 -15.62 16.05
C GLU A 103 -6.39 -15.61 17.59
N GLU A 104 -5.20 -15.39 18.14
CA GLU A 104 -4.96 -15.30 19.59
C GLU A 104 -5.77 -14.16 20.24
N VAL A 105 -5.74 -12.96 19.63
CA VAL A 105 -6.48 -11.81 20.11
C VAL A 105 -8.00 -12.03 19.97
N SER A 106 -8.46 -12.62 18.86
CA SER A 106 -9.88 -12.95 18.67
C SER A 106 -10.37 -13.91 19.76
N VAL A 107 -9.59 -14.93 20.12
CA VAL A 107 -9.88 -15.80 21.25
C VAL A 107 -9.93 -15.01 22.57
N ALA A 108 -8.98 -14.10 22.81
CA ALA A 108 -8.97 -13.25 24.00
C ALA A 108 -10.19 -12.30 24.10
N THR A 109 -10.80 -11.92 22.97
CA THR A 109 -12.07 -11.16 22.97
C THR A 109 -13.31 -12.01 23.31
N GLY A 110 -13.13 -13.32 23.53
CA GLY A 110 -14.20 -14.28 23.81
C GLY A 110 -14.78 -14.94 22.56
N GLY A 111 -14.08 -14.89 21.41
CA GLY A 111 -14.45 -15.60 20.18
C GLY A 111 -15.76 -15.15 19.52
N ARG A 112 -16.27 -13.97 19.90
CA ARG A 112 -17.57 -13.47 19.41
C ARG A 112 -17.52 -12.87 18.02
N TYR A 113 -16.35 -12.36 17.63
CA TYR A 113 -16.15 -11.67 16.35
C TYR A 113 -15.16 -12.47 15.50
N GLN A 114 -15.59 -12.88 14.32
CA GLN A 114 -14.69 -13.42 13.31
C GLN A 114 -13.97 -12.23 12.67
N ILE A 115 -12.71 -12.04 13.06
CA ILE A 115 -11.86 -10.95 12.57
C ILE A 115 -11.06 -11.47 11.38
N GLU A 116 -11.36 -10.95 10.20
CA GLU A 116 -10.65 -11.32 8.97
C GLU A 116 -9.30 -10.56 8.87
N PRO A 117 -8.17 -11.26 8.68
CA PRO A 117 -6.88 -10.63 8.55
C PRO A 117 -6.59 -10.18 7.11
N TYR A 118 -6.15 -8.93 6.95
CA TYR A 118 -5.75 -8.34 5.67
C TYR A 118 -4.42 -7.61 5.78
N VAL A 119 -3.75 -7.42 4.63
CA VAL A 119 -2.48 -6.70 4.55
C VAL A 119 -2.55 -5.60 3.51
N MET A 120 -2.09 -4.40 3.87
CA MET A 120 -1.94 -3.28 2.95
C MET A 120 -0.53 -3.28 2.37
N PRO A 121 -0.36 -3.37 1.03
CA PRO A 121 0.94 -3.49 0.37
C PRO A 121 1.67 -2.13 0.32
N THR A 122 2.00 -1.58 1.48
CA THR A 122 2.70 -0.30 1.66
C THR A 122 3.76 -0.39 2.74
N VAL A 123 4.87 0.31 2.51
CA VAL A 123 5.99 0.50 3.45
C VAL A 123 5.64 1.41 4.62
N ALA A 124 4.53 2.15 4.53
CA ALA A 124 4.01 2.97 5.63
C ALA A 124 3.73 2.10 6.85
N MET A 125 3.80 2.67 8.05
CA MET A 125 3.42 2.00 9.29
C MET A 125 2.01 2.46 9.67
N ASN A 126 1.04 1.56 9.58
CA ASN A 126 -0.32 1.79 10.09
C ASN A 126 -1.08 0.46 10.27
N ALA A 127 -2.22 0.53 10.94
CA ALA A 127 -3.20 -0.56 11.03
C ALA A 127 -4.60 0.06 11.17
N CYS A 128 -5.63 -0.67 10.75
CA CYS A 128 -7.02 -0.25 10.90
C CYS A 128 -7.97 -1.43 11.12
N ALA A 129 -9.08 -1.16 11.81
CA ALA A 129 -10.21 -2.06 11.98
C ALA A 129 -11.46 -1.54 11.28
N VAL A 130 -12.10 -2.41 10.49
CA VAL A 130 -13.33 -2.11 9.75
C VAL A 130 -14.41 -3.12 10.11
N ALA A 131 -15.65 -2.66 10.25
CA ALA A 131 -16.80 -3.52 10.51
C ALA A 131 -18.07 -3.02 9.79
N ASP A 132 -19.03 -3.93 9.54
CA ASP A 132 -20.31 -3.58 8.95
C ASP A 132 -21.52 -4.22 9.66
N PHE A 133 -22.73 -3.88 9.17
CA PHE A 133 -23.99 -4.36 9.73
C PHE A 133 -24.25 -5.86 9.52
N SER A 134 -23.48 -6.55 8.68
CA SER A 134 -23.60 -8.00 8.50
C SER A 134 -22.92 -8.79 9.63
N GLY A 135 -22.22 -8.10 10.53
CA GLY A 135 -21.42 -8.72 11.58
C GLY A 135 -20.00 -9.08 11.12
N ARG A 136 -19.64 -8.74 9.88
CA ARG A 136 -18.30 -8.91 9.34
C ARG A 136 -17.35 -7.85 9.92
N ALA A 137 -16.17 -8.28 10.35
CA ALA A 137 -15.11 -7.42 10.85
C ALA A 137 -13.76 -7.84 10.26
N ALA A 138 -12.92 -6.86 9.95
CA ALA A 138 -11.61 -7.07 9.36
C ALA A 138 -10.57 -6.17 10.02
N ILE A 139 -9.35 -6.66 10.18
CA ILE A 139 -8.19 -5.86 10.55
C ILE A 139 -7.20 -5.89 9.39
N ALA A 140 -6.82 -4.72 8.90
CA ALA A 140 -5.80 -4.56 7.89
C ALA A 140 -4.53 -3.94 8.50
N VAL A 141 -3.37 -4.52 8.21
CA VAL A 141 -2.07 -4.04 8.71
C VAL A 141 -1.14 -3.76 7.54
N THR A 142 -0.34 -2.71 7.60
CA THR A 142 0.63 -2.42 6.53
C THR A 142 1.83 -3.37 6.56
N GLU A 143 2.43 -3.63 5.39
CA GLU A 143 3.71 -4.36 5.30
C GLU A 143 4.81 -3.67 6.13
N GLY A 144 4.80 -2.34 6.22
CA GLY A 144 5.70 -1.58 7.09
C GLY A 144 5.58 -1.95 8.56
N CYS A 145 4.36 -2.12 9.09
CA CYS A 145 4.13 -2.59 10.45
C CYS A 145 4.58 -4.04 10.63
N LEU A 146 4.28 -4.92 9.66
CA LEU A 146 4.70 -6.31 9.73
C LEU A 146 6.23 -6.44 9.74
N ALA A 147 6.94 -5.69 8.91
CA ALA A 147 8.39 -5.77 8.84
C ALA A 147 9.09 -5.22 10.11
N ARG A 148 8.54 -4.15 10.71
CA ARG A 148 9.24 -3.37 11.76
C ARG A 148 8.81 -3.68 13.18
N LEU A 149 7.54 -4.04 13.37
CA LEU A 149 7.05 -4.41 14.70
C LEU A 149 7.46 -5.84 15.03
N ASN A 150 7.99 -6.02 16.24
CA ASN A 150 8.17 -7.34 16.80
C ASN A 150 6.80 -7.96 17.14
N ARG A 151 6.78 -9.24 17.53
CA ARG A 151 5.53 -9.96 17.81
C ARG A 151 4.68 -9.27 18.89
N ALA A 152 5.29 -8.87 20.00
CA ALA A 152 4.60 -8.26 21.14
C ALA A 152 4.07 -6.86 20.81
N GLN A 153 4.82 -6.08 20.02
CA GLN A 153 4.42 -4.78 19.51
C GLN A 153 3.23 -4.90 18.55
N LEU A 154 3.32 -5.84 17.61
CA LEU A 154 2.24 -6.12 16.66
C LEU A 154 0.99 -6.63 17.39
N GLU A 155 1.14 -7.51 18.38
CA GLU A 155 0.05 -7.98 19.24
C GLU A 155 -0.61 -6.82 20.01
N GLY A 156 0.16 -5.86 20.51
CA GLY A 156 -0.38 -4.62 21.11
C GLY A 156 -1.28 -3.84 20.14
N VAL A 157 -0.81 -3.62 18.91
CA VAL A 157 -1.57 -2.93 17.84
C VAL A 157 -2.84 -3.71 17.49
N ILE A 158 -2.74 -5.02 17.26
CA ILE A 158 -3.92 -5.86 16.96
C ILE A 158 -4.90 -5.88 18.15
N GLY A 159 -4.39 -5.91 19.38
CA GLY A 159 -5.21 -5.83 20.59
C GLY A 159 -6.00 -4.53 20.68
N HIS A 160 -5.40 -3.41 20.25
CA HIS A 160 -6.07 -2.11 20.17
C HIS A 160 -7.15 -2.10 19.08
N GLU A 161 -6.83 -2.54 17.87
CA GLU A 161 -7.80 -2.63 16.77
C GLU A 161 -8.97 -3.59 17.09
N ALA A 162 -8.68 -4.73 17.72
CA ALA A 162 -9.70 -5.65 18.20
C ALA A 162 -10.55 -5.06 19.33
N ALA A 163 -10.00 -4.18 20.17
CA ALA A 163 -10.77 -3.47 21.18
C ALA A 163 -11.84 -2.57 20.55
N HIS A 164 -11.54 -1.90 19.43
CA HIS A 164 -12.52 -1.10 18.68
C HIS A 164 -13.63 -1.94 18.04
N ILE A 165 -13.31 -3.15 17.60
CA ILE A 165 -14.33 -4.09 17.12
C ILE A 165 -15.22 -4.53 18.28
N ALA A 166 -14.62 -4.92 19.40
CA ALA A 166 -15.34 -5.41 20.57
C ALA A 166 -16.21 -4.33 21.25
N SER A 167 -15.82 -3.05 21.18
CA SER A 167 -16.61 -1.91 21.68
C SER A 167 -17.68 -1.42 20.69
N GLY A 168 -17.68 -1.94 19.46
CA GLY A 168 -18.57 -1.48 18.38
C GLY A 168 -18.17 -0.12 17.78
N ASP A 169 -17.05 0.46 18.20
CA ASP A 169 -16.57 1.74 17.67
C ASP A 169 -16.15 1.60 16.19
N SER A 170 -15.54 0.47 15.81
CA SER A 170 -15.13 0.19 14.43
C SER A 170 -16.31 0.27 13.45
N LEU A 171 -17.51 -0.21 13.83
CA LEU A 171 -18.71 -0.06 12.98
C LEU A 171 -19.07 1.41 12.77
N SER A 172 -19.13 2.19 13.85
CA SER A 172 -19.50 3.61 13.76
C SER A 172 -18.49 4.42 12.91
N ARG A 173 -17.20 4.11 13.04
CA ARG A 173 -16.11 4.71 12.24
C ARG A 173 -16.19 4.29 10.78
N SER A 174 -16.44 3.01 10.52
CA SER A 174 -16.60 2.50 9.15
C SER A 174 -17.79 3.16 8.46
N VAL A 175 -18.94 3.27 9.14
CA VAL A 175 -20.15 3.91 8.59
C VAL A 175 -19.89 5.38 8.29
N PHE A 176 -19.17 6.06 9.19
CA PHE A 176 -18.69 7.42 8.95
C PHE A 176 -17.85 7.50 7.67
N CYS A 177 -16.81 6.65 7.52
CA CYS A 177 -16.00 6.62 6.30
C CYS A 177 -16.84 6.42 5.04
N GLY A 178 -17.74 5.42 5.03
CA GLY A 178 -18.56 5.10 3.86
C GLY A 178 -19.52 6.21 3.45
N LEU A 179 -20.02 7.01 4.40
CA LEU A 179 -20.89 8.16 4.12
C LEU A 179 -20.14 9.33 3.47
N PHE A 180 -18.87 9.55 3.82
CA PHE A 180 -18.09 10.67 3.31
C PHE A 180 -17.21 10.33 2.11
N GLU A 181 -16.89 9.05 1.90
CA GLU A 181 -16.17 8.56 0.71
C GLU A 181 -16.90 8.92 -0.59
N LEU A 182 -18.22 8.67 -0.66
CA LEU A 182 -19.05 9.01 -1.82
C LEU A 182 -19.06 10.52 -2.10
N HIS A 183 -18.98 11.35 -1.07
CA HIS A 183 -18.92 12.80 -1.21
C HIS A 183 -17.57 13.27 -1.76
N GLU A 184 -16.46 12.72 -1.26
CA GLU A 184 -15.12 13.06 -1.74
C GLU A 184 -14.94 12.69 -3.21
N GLU A 185 -15.42 11.52 -3.63
CA GLU A 185 -15.34 11.10 -5.02
C GLU A 185 -16.26 11.93 -5.94
N ALA A 186 -17.47 12.25 -5.51
CA ALA A 186 -18.36 13.15 -6.24
C ALA A 186 -17.73 14.54 -6.40
N LEU A 187 -17.12 15.08 -5.34
CA LEU A 187 -16.44 16.37 -5.36
C LEU A 187 -15.24 16.34 -6.31
N LYS A 188 -14.38 15.32 -6.23
CA LYS A 188 -13.21 15.16 -7.13
C LYS A 188 -13.62 15.11 -8.60
N ARG A 189 -14.69 14.37 -8.93
CA ARG A 189 -15.24 14.31 -10.30
C ARG A 189 -15.78 15.66 -10.75
N LEU A 190 -16.52 16.36 -9.90
CA LEU A 190 -17.05 17.70 -10.19
C LEU A 190 -15.91 18.70 -10.39
N THR A 191 -14.95 18.79 -9.48
CA THR A 191 -13.79 19.69 -9.60
C THR A 191 -12.93 19.32 -10.81
N GLY A 192 -12.78 18.04 -11.14
CA GLY A 192 -12.07 17.57 -12.33
C GLY A 192 -12.72 18.04 -13.63
N VAL A 193 -14.06 18.02 -13.70
CA VAL A 193 -14.82 18.59 -14.83
C VAL A 193 -14.59 20.10 -14.98
N PHE A 194 -14.35 20.82 -13.87
CA PHE A 194 -14.04 22.26 -13.90
C PHE A 194 -12.55 22.56 -14.10
N SER A 195 -11.66 21.59 -13.90
CA SER A 195 -10.20 21.75 -13.91
C SER A 195 -9.52 21.19 -15.17
N ASP A 196 -10.29 20.75 -16.17
CA ASP A 196 -9.70 20.13 -17.34
C ASP A 196 -8.80 21.10 -18.12
N SER A 197 -7.65 20.55 -18.51
CA SER A 197 -6.40 21.11 -19.04
C SER A 197 -6.48 21.93 -20.35
N ALA A 198 -7.68 22.30 -20.81
CA ALA A 198 -7.92 22.97 -22.09
C ALA A 198 -7.95 24.52 -22.02
N GLY A 199 -7.60 25.14 -20.89
CA GLY A 199 -7.48 26.61 -20.79
C GLY A 199 -8.78 27.40 -21.00
N ARG A 200 -9.93 26.72 -21.13
CA ARG A 200 -11.25 27.36 -21.14
C ARG A 200 -11.60 27.72 -19.70
N ARG A 201 -11.23 28.94 -19.30
CA ARG A 201 -11.94 29.66 -18.23
C ARG A 201 -13.42 29.64 -18.63
N VAL A 202 -14.22 28.79 -17.98
CA VAL A 202 -15.68 28.89 -18.08
C VAL A 202 -16.02 30.27 -17.53
N THR A 203 -16.30 31.22 -18.41
CA THR A 203 -16.82 32.53 -18.03
C THR A 203 -18.21 32.29 -17.47
N ILE A 204 -18.26 32.20 -16.14
CA ILE A 204 -19.50 32.10 -15.40
C ILE A 204 -20.25 33.43 -15.57
N ARG A 205 -21.18 33.49 -16.53
CA ARG A 205 -22.09 34.63 -16.73
C ARG A 205 -23.53 34.13 -16.86
N GLY A 206 -24.43 34.76 -16.13
CA GLY A 206 -25.87 34.45 -16.12
C GLY A 206 -26.28 33.37 -15.12
N ARG A 207 -27.54 32.93 -15.22
CA ARG A 207 -28.22 32.01 -14.29
C ARG A 207 -27.50 30.66 -14.08
N GLY A 208 -26.74 30.18 -15.06
CA GLY A 208 -25.94 28.95 -14.93
C GLY A 208 -24.77 29.07 -13.95
N GLY A 209 -24.28 30.28 -13.72
CA GLY A 209 -23.23 30.54 -12.75
C GLY A 209 -23.65 30.48 -11.30
N ALA A 210 -24.86 30.98 -11.05
CA ALA A 210 -25.46 30.92 -9.73
C ALA A 210 -25.78 29.47 -9.36
N LEU A 211 -26.19 28.62 -10.32
CA LEU A 211 -26.38 27.18 -10.10
C LEU A 211 -25.07 26.47 -9.73
N ILE A 212 -23.95 26.82 -10.37
CA ILE A 212 -22.62 26.23 -10.07
C ILE A 212 -22.13 26.68 -8.68
N LEU A 213 -22.18 27.98 -8.38
CA LEU A 213 -21.85 28.50 -7.03
C LEU A 213 -22.74 27.89 -5.95
N PHE A 214 -23.99 27.58 -6.30
CA PHE A 214 -24.95 26.97 -5.40
C PHE A 214 -24.65 25.47 -5.15
N VAL A 215 -24.35 24.68 -6.18
CA VAL A 215 -23.89 23.29 -6.03
C VAL A 215 -22.61 23.23 -5.20
N MET A 216 -21.68 24.16 -5.43
CA MET A 216 -20.49 24.32 -4.61
C MET A 216 -20.82 24.64 -3.15
N ALA A 217 -21.83 25.47 -2.87
CA ALA A 217 -22.26 25.77 -1.50
C ALA A 217 -22.88 24.55 -0.80
N VAL A 218 -23.66 23.72 -1.49
CA VAL A 218 -24.19 22.46 -0.93
C VAL A 218 -23.06 21.48 -0.63
N LEU A 219 -22.09 21.34 -1.54
CA LEU A 219 -20.90 20.51 -1.33
C LEU A 219 -20.01 21.01 -0.17
N TRP A 220 -19.98 22.33 0.03
CA TRP A 220 -19.30 22.95 1.15
C TRP A 220 -19.99 22.66 2.49
N VAL A 221 -21.33 22.70 2.53
CA VAL A 221 -22.11 22.31 3.72
C VAL A 221 -21.88 20.84 4.08
N THR A 222 -21.80 19.93 3.09
CA THR A 222 -21.46 18.51 3.35
C THR A 222 -20.05 18.32 3.89
N ASN A 223 -19.07 19.09 3.42
CA ASN A 223 -17.72 19.07 3.98
C ASN A 223 -17.67 19.60 5.43
N THR A 224 -18.55 20.55 5.76
CA THR A 224 -18.67 21.08 7.12
C THR A 224 -19.30 20.04 8.06
N ALA A 225 -20.26 19.25 7.58
CA ALA A 225 -20.85 18.16 8.36
C ALA A 225 -19.90 16.99 8.59
N LYS A 226 -18.97 16.73 7.68
CA LYS A 226 -17.86 15.80 7.92
C LYS A 226 -17.10 16.19 9.19
N ARG A 227 -16.66 17.45 9.28
CA ARG A 227 -15.95 17.98 10.46
C ARG A 227 -16.79 17.92 11.74
N LEU A 228 -18.09 18.18 11.64
CA LEU A 228 -18.99 18.08 12.80
C LEU A 228 -19.22 16.63 13.24
N ALA A 229 -19.22 15.68 12.30
CA ALA A 229 -19.34 14.26 12.59
C ALA A 229 -17.99 13.64 13.06
N GLU A 230 -16.84 14.20 12.68
CA GLU A 230 -15.52 13.86 13.25
C GLU A 230 -15.45 14.16 14.75
N LEU A 231 -16.14 15.22 15.22
CA LEU A 231 -16.28 15.50 16.65
C LEU A 231 -17.04 14.42 17.43
N CYS A 232 -17.75 13.51 16.75
CA CYS A 232 -18.40 12.36 17.38
C CYS A 232 -17.43 11.20 17.65
N VAL A 233 -16.21 11.24 17.11
CA VAL A 233 -15.12 10.32 17.49
C VAL A 233 -14.57 10.78 18.83
N SER A 234 -15.01 10.13 19.90
CA SER A 234 -14.56 10.48 21.26
C SER A 234 -13.13 10.01 21.47
N ARG A 235 -12.24 10.93 21.86
CA ARG A 235 -10.87 10.65 22.33
C ARG A 235 -10.84 9.62 23.47
N GLU A 236 -11.90 9.55 24.26
CA GLU A 236 -12.03 8.57 25.32
C GLU A 236 -12.05 7.13 24.79
N GLN A 237 -12.50 6.92 23.54
CA GLN A 237 -12.48 5.61 22.90
C GLN A 237 -11.05 5.10 22.70
N GLU A 238 -10.11 5.96 22.35
CA GLU A 238 -8.71 5.59 22.17
C GLU A 238 -8.07 5.14 23.48
N TYR A 239 -8.25 5.88 24.57
CA TYR A 239 -7.76 5.48 25.90
C TYR A 239 -8.42 4.18 26.40
N ARG A 240 -9.73 4.00 26.13
CA ARG A 240 -10.45 2.77 26.47
C ARG A 240 -9.98 1.58 25.62
N ALA A 241 -9.66 1.81 24.35
CA ALA A 241 -9.11 0.81 23.45
C ALA A 241 -7.70 0.41 23.90
N ASP A 242 -6.84 1.38 24.24
CA ASP A 242 -5.50 1.13 24.81
C ASP A 242 -5.58 0.29 26.09
N ALA A 243 -6.40 0.70 27.07
CA ALA A 243 -6.59 -0.06 28.29
C ALA A 243 -7.16 -1.47 28.04
N THR A 244 -8.04 -1.62 27.04
CA THR A 244 -8.58 -2.92 26.65
C THR A 244 -7.54 -3.78 25.94
N ALA A 245 -6.71 -3.21 25.07
CA ALA A 245 -5.59 -3.88 24.44
C ALA A 245 -4.65 -4.45 25.50
N VAL A 246 -4.26 -3.63 26.49
CA VAL A 246 -3.44 -4.09 27.62
C VAL A 246 -4.12 -5.20 28.42
N ARG A 247 -5.44 -5.15 28.60
CA ARG A 247 -6.17 -6.24 29.26
C ARG A 247 -6.15 -7.54 28.45
N LEU A 248 -6.23 -7.45 27.12
CA LEU A 248 -6.22 -8.59 26.20
C LEU A 248 -4.81 -9.21 26.10
N THR A 249 -3.79 -8.38 25.89
CA THR A 249 -2.40 -8.82 25.61
C THR A 249 -1.53 -8.94 26.85
N ARG A 250 -1.96 -8.33 27.98
CA ARG A 250 -1.18 -8.21 29.23
C ARG A 250 0.15 -7.48 29.06
N ASN A 251 0.31 -6.69 27.99
CA ASN A 251 1.56 -6.03 27.67
C ASN A 251 1.37 -4.54 27.32
N PRO A 252 1.41 -3.64 28.33
CA PRO A 252 1.32 -2.20 28.08
C PRO A 252 2.54 -1.65 27.32
N LEU A 253 3.72 -2.22 27.55
CA LEU A 253 4.94 -1.78 26.89
C LEU A 253 4.95 -2.09 25.40
N GLY A 254 4.47 -3.27 25.00
CA GLY A 254 4.39 -3.65 23.59
C GLY A 254 3.59 -2.63 22.76
N LEU A 255 2.45 -2.17 23.28
CA LEU A 255 1.66 -1.13 22.62
C LEU A 255 2.35 0.25 22.64
N ALA A 256 2.96 0.63 23.77
CA ALA A 256 3.68 1.91 23.87
C ALA A 256 4.87 1.99 22.89
N GLU A 257 5.68 0.92 22.80
CA GLU A 257 6.77 0.80 21.84
C GLU A 257 6.25 0.86 20.40
N ALA A 258 5.15 0.14 20.09
CA ALA A 258 4.56 0.15 18.77
C ALA A 258 4.08 1.55 18.36
N LEU A 259 3.37 2.26 19.23
CA LEU A 259 2.90 3.62 18.97
C LEU A 259 4.08 4.57 18.71
N ARG A 260 5.15 4.49 19.50
CA ARG A 260 6.36 5.29 19.29
C ARG A 260 7.01 5.02 17.93
N LEU A 261 7.04 3.76 17.49
CA LEU A 261 7.57 3.40 16.17
C LEU A 261 6.69 3.93 15.04
N ILE A 262 5.36 3.76 15.14
CA ILE A 262 4.43 4.23 14.11
C ILE A 262 4.47 5.76 14.00
N GLU A 263 4.57 6.48 15.13
CA GLU A 263 4.70 7.95 15.19
C GLU A 263 5.96 8.46 14.48
N THR A 264 7.09 7.76 14.66
CA THR A 264 8.41 8.16 14.14
C THR A 264 8.67 7.72 12.71
N HIS A 265 7.76 6.95 12.11
CA HIS A 265 7.87 6.43 10.75
C HIS A 265 6.82 7.04 9.82
N TRP A 266 7.03 6.88 8.52
CA TRP A 266 6.08 7.30 7.50
C TRP A 266 4.74 6.54 7.65
N ARG A 267 3.61 7.27 7.68
CA ARG A 267 2.26 6.72 7.89
C ARG A 267 1.34 6.80 6.67
N GLY A 268 1.71 7.56 5.63
CA GLY A 268 0.84 7.84 4.49
C GLY A 268 0.64 6.62 3.59
N ILE A 269 -0.61 6.23 3.38
CA ILE A 269 -1.00 5.02 2.62
C ILE A 269 -1.23 5.34 1.12
N GLY A 270 -1.04 6.59 0.70
CA GLY A 270 -1.22 7.00 -0.70
C GLY A 270 -2.70 7.12 -1.11
N THR A 271 -3.61 7.11 -0.16
CA THR A 271 -5.04 7.38 -0.36
C THR A 271 -5.32 8.85 -0.06
N ASP A 272 -5.68 9.64 -1.08
CA ASP A 272 -6.03 11.08 -0.97
C ASP A 272 -7.38 11.32 -0.28
N GLY A 273 -7.74 10.51 0.71
CA GLY A 273 -9.04 10.52 1.38
C GLY A 273 -8.88 10.79 2.87
N ASP A 274 -9.05 12.07 3.26
CA ASP A 274 -9.13 12.49 4.67
C ASP A 274 -10.18 11.67 5.45
N SER A 275 -11.22 11.18 4.76
CA SER A 275 -12.31 10.38 5.33
C SER A 275 -11.85 9.03 5.91
N LEU A 276 -10.77 8.44 5.39
CA LEU A 276 -10.25 7.15 5.87
C LEU A 276 -9.37 7.30 7.12
N SER A 277 -8.96 8.52 7.49
CA SER A 277 -8.09 8.76 8.65
C SER A 277 -8.64 8.16 9.95
N THR A 278 -9.96 8.19 10.12
CA THR A 278 -10.66 7.83 11.37
C THR A 278 -10.62 6.34 11.71
N ILE A 279 -10.38 5.46 10.74
CA ILE A 279 -10.28 4.00 10.97
C ILE A 279 -8.86 3.55 11.31
N PHE A 280 -7.85 4.39 11.08
CA PHE A 280 -6.45 4.06 11.33
C PHE A 280 -6.06 4.32 12.79
N ILE A 281 -5.10 3.54 13.32
CA ILE A 281 -4.57 3.74 14.67
C ILE A 281 -3.94 5.13 14.85
N LEU A 282 -3.32 5.65 13.79
CA LEU A 282 -2.79 7.00 13.68
C LEU A 282 -3.12 7.58 12.31
N ASP A 283 -3.41 8.89 12.29
CA ASP A 283 -3.81 9.60 11.08
C ASP A 283 -2.74 9.47 9.97
N PRO A 284 -3.09 8.99 8.76
CA PRO A 284 -2.16 8.87 7.63
C PRO A 284 -1.71 10.21 7.04
N GLY A 285 -2.47 11.30 7.24
CA GLY A 285 -2.19 12.64 6.70
C GLY A 285 -1.41 13.56 7.63
N ALA A 286 -1.46 13.31 8.94
CA ALA A 286 -0.68 14.03 9.93
C ALA A 286 0.81 13.66 9.84
N GLN A 287 1.65 14.54 9.30
CA GLN A 287 3.10 14.46 9.50
C GLN A 287 3.45 15.02 10.89
N TYR A 288 4.63 14.66 11.41
CA TYR A 288 5.19 15.03 12.74
C TYR A 288 4.98 16.50 13.18
N LEU A 289 4.70 17.41 12.24
CA LEU A 289 4.46 18.83 12.44
C LEU A 289 3.01 19.23 12.81
N SER A 290 2.05 18.32 12.78
CA SER A 290 0.64 18.61 13.10
C SER A 290 0.18 18.11 14.49
N GLU A 291 1.07 17.51 15.29
CA GLU A 291 0.82 17.21 16.70
C GLU A 291 1.15 18.43 17.59
N GLN A 292 0.54 19.57 17.31
CA GLN A 292 0.70 20.77 18.13
C GLN A 292 -0.19 20.67 19.37
N ASP A 293 0.40 20.81 20.57
CA ASP A 293 -0.36 20.99 21.81
C ASP A 293 -0.94 22.41 21.86
N GLY A 294 -2.26 22.51 22.05
CA GLY A 294 -2.93 23.78 22.26
C GLY A 294 -4.45 23.64 22.24
N PHE A 295 -5.15 24.49 22.99
CA PHE A 295 -6.61 24.48 23.11
C PHE A 295 -7.34 24.44 21.75
N PHE A 296 -6.80 25.12 20.73
CA PHE A 296 -7.36 25.13 19.38
C PHE A 296 -6.93 23.95 18.50
N ALA A 297 -5.70 23.46 18.63
CA ALA A 297 -5.25 22.25 17.91
C ALA A 297 -5.98 21.00 18.42
N ASP A 298 -6.25 20.95 19.73
CA ASP A 298 -7.05 19.92 20.38
C ASP A 298 -8.50 19.84 19.87
N TRP A 299 -9.03 20.89 19.26
CA TRP A 299 -10.39 20.88 18.70
C TRP A 299 -10.46 20.27 17.29
N PHE A 300 -9.33 20.19 16.57
CA PHE A 300 -9.29 19.72 15.18
C PHE A 300 -8.56 18.38 14.98
N SER A 301 -7.91 17.83 16.01
CA SER A 301 -7.29 16.49 15.95
C SER A 301 -8.30 15.37 16.24
N THR A 302 -8.42 14.43 15.30
CA THR A 302 -9.28 13.22 15.38
C THR A 302 -8.79 12.19 16.40
N HIS A 303 -7.50 12.19 16.72
CA HIS A 303 -6.89 11.35 17.75
C HIS A 303 -6.32 12.22 18.89
N PRO A 304 -6.34 11.73 20.15
CA PRO A 304 -5.55 12.38 21.20
C PRO A 304 -4.06 12.28 20.83
N PRO A 305 -3.25 13.26 21.25
CA PRO A 305 -1.83 13.30 20.89
C PRO A 305 -1.12 12.03 21.38
N THR A 306 -0.25 11.48 20.53
CA THR A 306 0.33 10.14 20.71
C THR A 306 1.13 10.04 22.01
N HIS A 307 1.84 11.11 22.38
CA HIS A 307 2.62 11.17 23.62
C HIS A 307 1.77 10.92 24.89
N ARG A 308 0.53 11.42 24.96
CA ARG A 308 -0.33 11.20 26.15
C ARG A 308 -0.79 9.75 26.27
N ARG A 309 -1.01 9.07 25.14
CA ARG A 309 -1.32 7.64 25.11
C ARG A 309 -0.12 6.83 25.59
N ILE A 310 1.08 7.15 25.08
CA ILE A 310 2.33 6.53 25.51
C ILE A 310 2.53 6.73 27.02
N ASP A 311 2.38 7.96 27.53
CA ASP A 311 2.51 8.26 28.97
C ASP A 311 1.54 7.44 29.83
N ALA A 312 0.28 7.31 29.40
CA ALA A 312 -0.71 6.50 30.11
C ALA A 312 -0.31 5.01 30.15
N LEU A 313 0.19 4.46 29.05
CA LEU A 313 0.67 3.08 28.97
C LEU A 313 1.94 2.86 29.81
N LEU A 314 2.88 3.81 29.79
CA LEU A 314 4.07 3.78 30.62
C LEU A 314 3.72 3.86 32.12
N GLY A 315 2.69 4.64 32.48
CA GLY A 315 2.14 4.67 33.82
C GLY A 315 1.63 3.31 34.28
N MET A 316 0.97 2.54 33.42
CA MET A 316 0.54 1.16 33.70
C MET A 316 1.73 0.19 33.84
N ALA A 317 2.84 0.48 33.16
CA ALA A 317 4.07 -0.30 33.24
C ALA A 317 5.03 0.16 34.35
N HIS A 318 4.67 1.21 35.11
CA HIS A 318 5.53 1.85 36.11
C HIS A 318 6.91 2.29 35.57
N LEU A 319 6.96 2.75 34.32
CA LEU A 319 8.19 3.19 33.65
C LEU A 319 8.16 4.70 33.39
N SER A 320 9.34 5.34 33.53
CA SER A 320 9.51 6.73 33.15
C SER A 320 9.80 6.86 31.66
N ILE A 321 9.47 8.00 31.05
CA ILE A 321 9.73 8.23 29.63
C ILE A 321 11.24 8.22 29.29
N ALA A 322 12.10 8.64 30.23
CA ALA A 322 13.54 8.60 30.07
C ALA A 322 14.05 7.15 29.92
N ASN A 323 13.64 6.27 30.84
CA ASN A 323 14.01 4.86 30.80
C ASN A 323 13.41 4.16 29.57
N PHE A 324 12.19 4.54 29.18
CA PHE A 324 11.57 4.03 27.96
C PHE A 324 12.37 4.39 26.70
N ASN A 325 12.82 5.63 26.58
CA ASN A 325 13.63 6.05 25.43
C ASN A 325 14.99 5.33 25.39
N GLU A 326 15.63 5.12 26.54
CA GLU A 326 16.85 4.33 26.65
C GLU A 326 16.62 2.87 26.24
N MET A 327 15.55 2.25 26.73
CA MET A 327 15.15 0.89 26.35
C MET A 327 14.86 0.78 24.85
N MET A 328 14.15 1.75 24.26
CA MET A 328 13.88 1.80 22.83
C MET A 328 15.16 1.89 22.00
N ALA A 329 16.14 2.68 22.45
CA ALA A 329 17.45 2.78 21.79
C ALA A 329 18.21 1.44 21.80
N LEU A 330 18.04 0.64 22.86
CA LEU A 330 18.64 -0.70 22.97
C LEU A 330 17.89 -1.74 22.12
N HIS A 331 16.56 -1.79 22.21
CA HIS A 331 15.72 -2.76 21.49
C HIS A 331 15.74 -2.56 19.97
N HIS A 332 15.87 -1.32 19.51
CA HIS A 332 15.93 -0.97 18.09
C HIS A 332 17.35 -0.68 17.59
N GLY A 333 18.37 -1.13 18.32
CA GLY A 333 19.72 -1.26 17.77
C GLY A 333 19.69 -2.06 16.47
N LYS A 334 20.49 -1.67 15.47
CA LYS A 334 20.49 -2.29 14.12
C LYS A 334 20.57 -3.81 14.25
N ARG A 335 19.47 -4.52 13.89
CA ARG A 335 19.51 -5.97 13.74
C ARG A 335 20.67 -6.33 12.81
N ALA A 336 21.48 -7.31 13.20
CA ALA A 336 22.54 -7.81 12.35
C ALA A 336 21.90 -8.38 11.08
N ARG A 337 22.02 -7.66 9.97
CA ARG A 337 21.51 -8.10 8.68
C ARG A 337 22.35 -9.27 8.20
N GLN A 338 21.68 -10.30 7.71
CA GLN A 338 22.37 -11.44 7.12
C GLN A 338 22.88 -11.02 5.74
N LEU A 339 23.94 -11.62 5.23
CA LEU A 339 24.13 -11.58 3.79
C LEU A 339 22.96 -12.34 3.15
N PRO A 340 22.38 -11.89 2.02
CA PRO A 340 21.43 -12.67 1.25
C PRO A 340 21.94 -14.11 1.16
N PRO A 341 21.10 -15.15 1.36
CA PRO A 341 21.49 -16.49 0.98
C PRO A 341 22.01 -16.35 -0.44
N ASP A 342 23.27 -16.71 -0.63
CA ASP A 342 23.95 -16.53 -1.90
C ASP A 342 22.99 -17.01 -2.98
N LYS A 343 22.45 -16.12 -3.83
CA LYS A 343 21.95 -16.54 -5.14
C LYS A 343 23.11 -17.37 -5.66
N PRO A 344 22.94 -18.71 -5.79
CA PRO A 344 24.00 -19.71 -5.65
C PRO A 344 25.30 -19.10 -6.12
N GLY A 345 26.22 -18.89 -5.16
CA GLY A 345 27.13 -17.75 -5.08
C GLY A 345 27.86 -17.33 -6.34
N GLU A 346 28.83 -16.44 -6.20
CA GLU A 346 29.83 -16.30 -7.25
C GLU A 346 30.70 -17.58 -7.27
N VAL A 347 30.10 -18.74 -7.62
CA VAL A 347 30.84 -19.82 -8.25
C VAL A 347 31.48 -19.13 -9.45
N PRO A 348 32.82 -19.11 -9.58
CA PRO A 348 33.45 -18.55 -10.77
C PRO A 348 32.75 -19.21 -11.95
N SER A 349 31.92 -18.41 -12.64
CA SER A 349 31.14 -18.93 -13.75
C SER A 349 32.17 -19.53 -14.69
N ARG A 350 32.14 -20.86 -14.83
CA ARG A 350 33.05 -21.55 -15.74
C ARG A 350 32.95 -20.78 -17.04
N ARG A 351 34.09 -20.34 -17.56
CA ARG A 351 34.10 -19.54 -18.79
C ARG A 351 34.45 -20.45 -19.94
N TRP A 352 33.99 -20.12 -21.13
CA TRP A 352 34.40 -20.84 -22.33
C TRP A 352 34.84 -19.83 -23.40
N SER A 353 35.88 -20.18 -24.13
CA SER A 353 36.12 -19.58 -25.44
C SER A 353 35.32 -20.36 -26.47
N VAL A 354 34.63 -19.68 -27.38
CA VAL A 354 33.89 -20.30 -28.49
C VAL A 354 34.56 -19.94 -29.81
N TRP A 355 34.68 -20.90 -30.72
CA TRP A 355 35.20 -20.68 -32.07
C TRP A 355 34.08 -20.23 -33.00
N LEU A 356 34.14 -18.98 -33.46
CA LEU A 356 33.15 -18.38 -34.36
C LEU A 356 33.87 -17.58 -35.44
N ASP A 357 33.43 -17.72 -36.70
CA ASP A 357 33.95 -16.96 -37.85
C ASP A 357 35.49 -16.99 -37.99
N GLY A 358 36.12 -18.13 -37.67
CA GLY A 358 37.57 -18.31 -37.78
C GLY A 358 38.39 -17.71 -36.63
N THR A 359 37.76 -17.27 -35.54
CA THR A 359 38.45 -16.71 -34.36
C THR A 359 37.89 -17.26 -33.05
N TRP A 360 38.75 -17.42 -32.03
CA TRP A 360 38.32 -17.74 -30.67
C TRP A 360 37.79 -16.47 -29.99
N ARG A 361 36.53 -16.50 -29.55
CA ARG A 361 35.91 -15.44 -28.74
C ARG A 361 35.76 -15.90 -27.30
N GLY A 362 36.34 -15.18 -26.36
CA GLY A 362 36.22 -15.44 -24.92
C GLY A 362 37.47 -15.05 -24.13
N PRO A 363 37.52 -15.37 -22.83
CA PRO A 363 36.62 -16.26 -22.09
C PRO A 363 35.24 -15.65 -21.78
N LEU A 364 34.16 -16.32 -22.18
CA LEU A 364 32.76 -15.91 -22.02
C LEU A 364 32.05 -16.72 -20.93
N THR A 365 31.16 -16.08 -20.18
CA THR A 365 30.28 -16.79 -19.22
C THR A 365 29.16 -17.56 -19.93
N LEU A 366 28.48 -18.46 -19.22
CA LEU A 366 27.33 -19.20 -19.77
C LEU A 366 26.24 -18.26 -20.28
N GLU A 367 26.01 -17.15 -19.58
CA GLU A 367 25.06 -16.10 -19.97
C GLU A 367 25.46 -15.46 -21.31
N GLN A 368 26.74 -15.12 -21.47
CA GLN A 368 27.26 -14.51 -22.70
C GLN A 368 27.22 -15.49 -23.88
N LEU A 369 27.51 -16.78 -23.64
CA LEU A 369 27.36 -17.83 -24.66
C LEU A 369 25.90 -18.03 -25.07
N ALA A 370 24.99 -18.07 -24.09
CA ALA A 370 23.56 -18.17 -24.35
C ALA A 370 22.99 -16.95 -25.10
N GLY A 371 23.66 -15.80 -25.05
CA GLY A 371 23.30 -14.61 -25.82
C GLY A 371 23.83 -14.58 -27.26
N LEU A 372 24.77 -15.45 -27.64
CA LEU A 372 25.32 -15.48 -29.00
C LEU A 372 24.35 -16.14 -29.97
N GLU A 373 23.85 -15.39 -30.95
CA GLU A 373 22.97 -15.92 -32.00
C GLU A 373 23.66 -16.95 -32.91
N SER A 374 24.98 -16.83 -33.07
CA SER A 374 25.82 -17.72 -33.89
C SER A 374 26.26 -19.00 -33.17
N LEU A 375 25.89 -19.21 -31.91
CA LEU A 375 26.22 -20.43 -31.17
C LEU A 375 25.33 -21.60 -31.62
N THR A 376 25.94 -22.58 -32.28
CA THR A 376 25.32 -23.82 -32.78
C THR A 376 25.79 -25.05 -31.99
N PRO A 377 25.09 -26.21 -32.07
CA PRO A 377 25.52 -27.45 -31.40
C PRO A 377 26.89 -27.98 -31.82
N GLU A 378 27.35 -27.57 -33.00
CA GLU A 378 28.65 -27.91 -33.59
C GLU A 378 29.74 -26.88 -33.28
N SER A 379 29.39 -25.75 -32.66
CA SER A 379 30.36 -24.72 -32.29
C SER A 379 31.39 -25.29 -31.31
N TRP A 380 32.68 -25.06 -31.57
CA TRP A 380 33.73 -25.56 -30.70
C TRP A 380 33.88 -24.68 -29.46
N LEU A 381 33.84 -25.31 -28.28
CA LEU A 381 34.06 -24.67 -26.99
C LEU A 381 35.39 -25.12 -26.39
N ARG A 382 36.04 -24.18 -25.71
CA ARG A 382 37.22 -24.42 -24.89
C ARG A 382 36.96 -23.88 -23.49
N PRO A 383 36.71 -24.74 -22.48
CA PRO A 383 36.57 -24.32 -21.09
C PRO A 383 37.84 -23.61 -20.60
N ASP A 384 37.67 -22.56 -19.82
CA ASP A 384 38.76 -21.79 -19.23
C ASP A 384 39.52 -22.65 -18.21
N GLY A 385 40.84 -22.76 -18.38
CA GLY A 385 41.71 -23.68 -17.62
C GLY A 385 41.89 -25.08 -18.23
N GLU A 386 41.20 -25.43 -19.32
CA GLU A 386 41.37 -26.70 -20.04
C GLU A 386 41.87 -26.48 -21.48
N GLN A 387 42.85 -27.29 -21.91
CA GLN A 387 43.31 -27.27 -23.30
C GLN A 387 42.40 -28.05 -24.25
N ALA A 388 41.52 -28.90 -23.71
CA ALA A 388 40.64 -29.75 -24.49
C ALA A 388 39.51 -28.95 -25.12
N VAL A 389 39.44 -28.99 -26.45
CA VAL A 389 38.35 -28.40 -27.24
C VAL A 389 37.26 -29.45 -27.44
N LYS A 390 36.01 -29.11 -27.16
CA LYS A 390 34.85 -30.00 -27.31
C LYS A 390 33.72 -29.28 -28.04
N PRO A 391 32.88 -29.98 -28.82
CA PRO A 391 31.69 -29.37 -29.41
C PRO A 391 30.74 -28.88 -28.32
N ALA A 392 29.99 -27.80 -28.57
CA ALA A 392 29.07 -27.21 -27.62
C ALA A 392 27.97 -28.18 -27.16
N SER A 393 27.58 -29.13 -28.03
CA SER A 393 26.68 -30.25 -27.72
C SER A 393 27.23 -31.24 -26.69
N HIS A 394 28.54 -31.29 -26.47
CA HIS A 394 29.17 -32.25 -25.56
C HIS A 394 29.48 -31.66 -24.18
N GLU A 395 29.29 -30.35 -24.00
CA GLU A 395 29.43 -29.70 -22.69
C GLU A 395 28.05 -29.67 -21.99
N PRO A 396 27.86 -30.38 -20.86
CA PRO A 396 26.53 -30.52 -20.24
C PRO A 396 25.84 -29.18 -19.91
N SER A 397 26.63 -28.19 -19.48
CA SER A 397 26.13 -26.85 -19.13
C SER A 397 25.63 -26.07 -20.36
N VAL A 398 26.24 -26.28 -21.53
CA VAL A 398 25.86 -25.59 -22.78
C VAL A 398 24.85 -26.39 -23.59
N LEU A 399 24.86 -27.72 -23.47
CA LEU A 399 23.89 -28.61 -24.10
C LEU A 399 22.45 -28.28 -23.67
N ALA A 400 22.22 -27.93 -22.39
CA ALA A 400 20.90 -27.51 -21.93
C ALA A 400 20.39 -26.23 -22.63
N VAL A 401 21.30 -25.32 -22.98
CA VAL A 401 20.99 -24.09 -23.74
C VAL A 401 20.69 -24.43 -25.20
N LEU A 402 21.48 -25.32 -25.80
CA LEU A 402 21.34 -25.76 -27.19
C LEU A 402 20.09 -26.61 -27.44
N GLN A 403 19.75 -27.53 -26.53
CA GLN A 403 18.56 -28.38 -26.62
C GLN A 403 17.27 -27.56 -26.61
N ARG A 404 17.23 -26.44 -25.88
CA ARG A 404 16.07 -25.53 -25.86
C ARG A 404 16.03 -24.59 -27.07
N ARG A 405 17.18 -24.31 -27.68
CA ARG A 405 17.28 -23.45 -28.87
C ARG A 405 17.00 -24.20 -30.18
N TYR A 406 17.49 -25.44 -30.31
CA TYR A 406 17.47 -26.22 -31.54
C TYR A 406 16.72 -27.57 -31.41
N GLY A 407 16.25 -27.94 -30.23
CA GLY A 407 15.44 -29.15 -30.04
C GLY A 407 14.05 -29.01 -30.67
N HIS A 408 13.56 -30.11 -31.26
CA HIS A 408 12.26 -30.16 -31.93
C HIS A 408 11.10 -29.76 -31.01
N ALA A 409 10.26 -28.86 -31.52
CA ALA A 409 8.94 -28.52 -30.99
C ALA A 409 8.08 -29.79 -30.83
N GLY A 410 7.76 -30.15 -29.58
CA GLY A 410 6.99 -31.36 -29.31
C GLY A 410 6.34 -31.43 -27.93
N GLN A 411 6.32 -30.35 -27.15
CA GLN A 411 5.49 -30.24 -25.96
C GLN A 411 4.89 -28.84 -25.92
N ALA A 412 3.56 -28.78 -25.95
CA ALA A 412 2.81 -27.57 -25.62
C ALA A 412 3.28 -27.05 -24.25
N PRO A 413 3.34 -25.72 -24.05
CA PRO A 413 3.71 -25.16 -22.75
C PRO A 413 2.79 -25.73 -21.68
N GLN A 414 3.36 -26.43 -20.70
CA GLN A 414 2.61 -26.85 -19.53
C GLN A 414 2.16 -25.59 -18.78
N PRO A 415 0.86 -25.43 -18.47
CA PRO A 415 0.39 -24.29 -17.73
C PRO A 415 1.06 -24.27 -16.34
N GLY A 416 1.81 -23.21 -16.04
CA GLY A 416 2.39 -22.96 -14.72
C GLY A 416 3.92 -22.94 -14.62
N LYS A 417 4.67 -23.07 -15.72
CA LYS A 417 6.14 -22.87 -15.70
C LYS A 417 6.54 -21.66 -16.53
N THR A 418 6.86 -20.57 -15.84
CA THR A 418 7.33 -19.32 -16.42
C THR A 418 8.76 -19.47 -16.94
N GLU A 419 9.00 -19.01 -18.17
CA GLU A 419 10.34 -18.99 -18.77
C GLU A 419 10.97 -17.62 -18.61
N CYS A 420 12.30 -17.61 -18.44
CA CYS A 420 13.09 -16.38 -18.45
C CYS A 420 12.99 -15.71 -19.83
N PRO A 421 12.63 -14.42 -19.89
CA PRO A 421 12.45 -13.73 -21.17
C PRO A 421 13.78 -13.51 -21.93
N ASN A 422 14.93 -13.54 -21.23
CA ASN A 422 16.25 -13.39 -21.83
C ASN A 422 16.90 -14.74 -22.17
N CYS A 423 16.83 -15.73 -21.27
CA CYS A 423 17.56 -16.99 -21.42
C CYS A 423 16.67 -18.15 -21.91
N ARG A 424 15.34 -18.00 -21.93
CA ARG A 424 14.35 -19.07 -22.19
C ARG A 424 14.56 -20.31 -21.31
N LEU A 425 15.08 -20.09 -20.10
CA LEU A 425 15.23 -21.13 -19.09
C LEU A 425 14.01 -21.12 -18.17
N GLN A 426 13.63 -22.28 -17.66
CA GLN A 426 12.62 -22.35 -16.60
C GLN A 426 13.11 -21.60 -15.37
N LEU A 427 12.23 -20.76 -14.83
CA LEU A 427 12.49 -20.01 -13.60
C LEU A 427 12.42 -20.94 -12.39
N THR A 428 13.18 -20.59 -11.37
CA THR A 428 13.23 -21.28 -10.08
C THR A 428 12.80 -20.32 -8.99
N GLN A 429 12.03 -20.82 -8.03
CA GLN A 429 11.58 -20.04 -6.89
C GLN A 429 12.76 -19.79 -5.93
N VAL A 430 13.08 -18.53 -5.68
CA VAL A 430 14.12 -18.08 -4.76
C VAL A 430 13.47 -17.20 -3.70
N LEU A 431 13.88 -17.33 -2.44
CA LEU A 431 13.39 -16.49 -1.35
C LEU A 431 14.29 -15.24 -1.22
N TYR A 432 13.70 -14.05 -1.30
CA TYR A 432 14.39 -12.77 -1.09
C TYR A 432 13.55 -11.90 -0.15
N GLU A 433 14.14 -11.42 0.94
CA GLU A 433 13.43 -10.72 2.04
C GLU A 433 12.17 -11.49 2.52
N GLY A 434 12.26 -12.82 2.60
CA GLY A 434 11.13 -13.69 2.95
C GLY A 434 10.02 -13.78 1.89
N VAL A 435 10.20 -13.18 0.70
CA VAL A 435 9.24 -13.20 -0.41
C VAL A 435 9.69 -14.22 -1.47
N PRO A 436 8.83 -15.14 -1.92
CA PRO A 436 9.15 -16.04 -3.01
C PRO A 436 9.10 -15.32 -4.37
N LEU A 437 10.21 -15.38 -5.11
CA LEU A 437 10.37 -14.77 -6.43
C LEU A 437 10.73 -15.82 -7.48
N ASP A 438 10.19 -15.68 -8.69
CA ASP A 438 10.58 -16.50 -9.83
C ASP A 438 11.85 -15.91 -10.47
N ALA A 439 13.00 -16.53 -10.21
CA ALA A 439 14.31 -16.05 -10.66
C ALA A 439 14.95 -17.00 -11.69
N CYS A 440 15.68 -16.45 -12.64
CA CYS A 440 16.42 -17.22 -13.63
C CYS A 440 17.74 -17.72 -13.04
N PRO A 441 18.05 -19.03 -13.11
CA PRO A 441 19.31 -19.56 -12.60
C PRO A 441 20.54 -19.12 -13.41
N ALA A 442 20.35 -18.69 -14.67
CA ALA A 442 21.44 -18.17 -15.50
C ALA A 442 21.62 -16.66 -15.32
N CYS A 443 20.75 -15.83 -15.92
CA CYS A 443 20.92 -14.37 -15.87
C CYS A 443 20.61 -13.72 -14.52
N ARG A 444 20.07 -14.46 -13.55
CA ARG A 444 19.73 -13.97 -12.20
C ARG A 444 18.70 -12.83 -12.14
N GLY A 445 18.04 -12.51 -13.25
CA GLY A 445 16.84 -11.66 -13.27
C GLY A 445 15.63 -12.38 -12.69
N CYS A 446 14.62 -11.62 -12.27
CA CYS A 446 13.44 -12.17 -11.60
C CYS A 446 12.15 -11.43 -11.93
N TYR A 447 11.04 -12.15 -11.83
CA TYR A 447 9.70 -11.57 -11.89
C TYR A 447 9.25 -11.15 -10.49
N VAL A 448 8.71 -9.93 -10.41
CA VAL A 448 8.21 -9.35 -9.15
C VAL A 448 6.85 -8.69 -9.40
N MET A 449 5.86 -9.02 -8.57
CA MET A 449 4.56 -8.34 -8.55
C MET A 449 4.68 -7.00 -7.81
N PRO A 450 3.83 -6.00 -8.14
CA PRO A 450 3.85 -4.72 -7.44
C PRO A 450 3.74 -4.81 -5.91
N ASP A 451 2.89 -5.71 -5.38
CA ASP A 451 2.77 -5.91 -3.93
C ASP A 451 3.98 -6.60 -3.30
N GLN A 452 4.68 -7.45 -4.05
CA GLN A 452 5.92 -8.06 -3.60
C GLN A 452 7.04 -7.02 -3.48
N VAL A 453 7.06 -6.00 -4.34
CA VAL A 453 8.01 -4.89 -4.21
C VAL A 453 7.79 -4.16 -2.89
N SER A 454 6.54 -3.83 -2.52
CA SER A 454 6.25 -3.20 -1.24
C SER A 454 6.71 -4.04 -0.03
N ARG A 455 6.54 -5.37 -0.10
CA ARG A 455 7.06 -6.31 0.93
C ARG A 455 8.58 -6.24 1.05
N ILE A 456 9.27 -6.31 -0.09
CA ILE A 456 10.73 -6.29 -0.16
C ILE A 456 11.28 -4.98 0.38
N LEU A 457 10.70 -3.84 -0.02
CA LEU A 457 11.13 -2.51 0.45
C LEU A 457 10.79 -2.27 1.93
N ALA A 458 9.75 -2.92 2.45
CA ALA A 458 9.41 -2.82 3.86
C ALA A 458 10.41 -3.57 4.75
N ARG A 459 11.00 -4.67 4.25
CA ARG A 459 11.87 -5.59 4.99
C ARG A 459 13.34 -5.20 4.80
N GLU A 460 14.12 -5.47 5.84
CA GLU A 460 15.54 -5.11 5.92
C GLU A 460 16.33 -6.28 6.53
N GLU A 461 16.07 -7.52 6.06
CA GLU A 461 16.70 -8.74 6.56
C GLU A 461 18.13 -8.89 6.03
N TYR A 462 18.38 -8.44 4.80
CA TYR A 462 19.63 -8.67 4.11
C TYR A 462 20.53 -7.43 3.95
N ALA A 463 21.85 -7.68 3.95
CA ALA A 463 22.88 -6.68 3.69
C ALA A 463 23.26 -6.64 2.21
N PHE A 464 23.56 -5.45 1.70
CA PHE A 464 23.95 -5.29 0.30
C PHE A 464 25.42 -5.59 0.04
N SER A 465 25.71 -6.26 -1.08
CA SER A 465 27.07 -6.49 -1.54
C SER A 465 27.77 -5.17 -1.91
N ASP A 466 29.10 -5.14 -1.85
CA ASP A 466 29.87 -3.95 -2.23
C ASP A 466 29.70 -3.58 -3.71
N ARG A 467 29.31 -4.55 -4.55
CA ARG A 467 28.96 -4.29 -5.94
C ARG A 467 27.70 -3.43 -6.06
N ILE A 468 26.64 -3.72 -5.29
CA ILE A 468 25.41 -2.90 -5.29
C ILE A 468 25.73 -1.47 -4.84
N LYS A 469 26.51 -1.32 -3.77
CA LYS A 469 26.91 0.01 -3.26
C LYS A 469 27.67 0.81 -4.31
N ARG A 470 28.59 0.17 -5.05
CA ARG A 470 29.32 0.80 -6.16
C ARG A 470 28.41 1.18 -7.33
N LEU A 471 27.47 0.30 -7.71
CA LEU A 471 26.50 0.60 -8.76
C LEU A 471 25.59 1.78 -8.39
N ALA A 472 25.10 1.82 -7.15
CA ALA A 472 24.31 2.93 -6.62
C ALA A 472 25.08 4.25 -6.66
N ALA A 473 26.37 4.25 -6.32
CA ALA A 473 27.21 5.45 -6.38
C ALA A 473 27.39 6.01 -7.81
N THR A 474 27.17 5.18 -8.84
CA THR A 474 27.24 5.60 -10.26
C THR A 474 25.90 6.07 -10.83
N MET A 475 24.79 5.94 -10.09
CA MET A 475 23.47 6.36 -10.55
C MET A 475 23.36 7.90 -10.63
N PRO A 476 22.69 8.45 -11.67
CA PRO A 476 22.49 9.90 -11.79
C PRO A 476 21.63 10.47 -10.64
N THR A 477 22.01 11.62 -10.10
CA THR A 477 21.20 12.33 -9.09
C THR A 477 19.95 12.98 -9.68
N LEU A 478 18.89 13.14 -8.87
CA LEU A 478 17.57 13.70 -9.21
C LEU A 478 17.60 15.00 -10.06
N SER A 479 18.61 15.86 -9.88
CA SER A 479 18.78 17.12 -10.65
C SER A 479 19.04 16.93 -12.15
N VAL A 480 19.53 15.75 -12.54
CA VAL A 480 19.80 15.34 -13.92
C VAL A 480 18.64 14.49 -14.47
N ALA A 481 17.95 13.73 -13.59
CA ALA A 481 16.83 12.87 -13.93
C ALA A 481 15.67 13.61 -14.62
N GLY A 482 15.27 14.79 -14.12
CA GLY A 482 14.21 15.60 -14.73
C GLY A 482 14.51 16.12 -16.15
N ARG A 483 15.79 16.16 -16.53
CA ARG A 483 16.23 16.50 -17.90
C ARG A 483 16.27 15.27 -18.81
N ILE A 484 16.53 14.09 -18.24
CA ILE A 484 16.55 12.79 -18.94
C ILE A 484 15.12 12.33 -19.24
N THR A 485 14.20 12.39 -18.27
CA THR A 485 12.79 11.97 -18.45
C THR A 485 12.05 12.78 -19.53
N LYS A 486 12.27 14.10 -19.60
CA LYS A 486 11.73 14.95 -20.69
C LYS A 486 12.28 14.60 -22.08
N ARG A 487 13.52 14.09 -22.18
CA ARG A 487 14.12 13.61 -23.44
C ARG A 487 13.68 12.18 -23.78
N PHE A 488 13.42 11.34 -22.78
CA PHE A 488 12.97 9.96 -22.95
C PHE A 488 11.51 9.86 -23.42
N ASN A 489 10.61 10.71 -22.90
CA ASN A 489 9.23 10.81 -23.42
C ASN A 489 9.17 11.28 -24.89
N ALA A 490 10.27 11.80 -25.43
CA ALA A 490 10.43 12.18 -26.83
C ALA A 490 11.28 11.17 -27.64
N TRP A 491 11.65 10.02 -27.08
CA TRP A 491 12.56 9.07 -27.73
C TRP A 491 11.80 8.20 -28.76
N PRO A 492 12.11 8.30 -30.06
CA PRO A 492 11.58 7.41 -31.09
C PRO A 492 12.36 6.09 -31.05
N GLY A 493 12.10 5.29 -30.03
CA GLY A 493 12.89 4.09 -29.72
C GLY A 493 12.13 3.00 -28.99
N ASN A 494 10.80 3.08 -28.95
CA ASN A 494 9.91 2.03 -28.47
C ASN A 494 9.86 0.87 -29.49
N ARG A 495 11.03 0.29 -29.83
CA ARG A 495 11.12 -0.99 -30.52
C ARG A 495 10.65 -2.04 -29.54
N MET A 496 9.33 -2.18 -29.44
CA MET A 496 8.65 -3.29 -28.82
C MET A 496 9.19 -4.57 -29.45
N GLN A 497 10.17 -5.21 -28.80
CA GLN A 497 10.22 -6.66 -28.92
C GLN A 497 8.88 -7.11 -28.32
N HIS A 498 8.02 -7.70 -29.15
CA HIS A 498 6.71 -8.21 -28.76
C HIS A 498 6.89 -9.35 -27.74
N ARG A 499 7.21 -9.01 -26.50
CA ARG A 499 7.21 -9.91 -25.36
C ARG A 499 5.81 -9.89 -24.76
N GLN A 500 5.25 -11.07 -24.56
CA GLN A 500 3.97 -11.22 -23.89
C GLN A 500 4.23 -11.50 -22.41
N CYS A 501 3.38 -10.96 -21.55
CA CYS A 501 3.40 -11.22 -20.13
C CYS A 501 3.16 -12.73 -19.90
N PRO A 502 4.05 -13.43 -19.17
CA PRO A 502 3.89 -14.86 -18.94
C PRO A 502 2.68 -15.19 -18.03
N LYS A 503 2.16 -14.21 -17.29
CA LYS A 503 1.00 -14.39 -16.40
C LYS A 503 -0.34 -14.19 -17.10
N CYS A 504 -0.47 -13.18 -17.96
CA CYS A 504 -1.77 -12.81 -18.55
C CYS A 504 -1.77 -12.67 -20.08
N GLY A 505 -0.65 -12.92 -20.75
CA GLY A 505 -0.52 -12.86 -22.21
C GLY A 505 -0.55 -11.44 -22.81
N SER A 506 -0.82 -10.41 -22.01
CA SER A 506 -0.85 -9.01 -22.46
C SER A 506 0.55 -8.49 -22.77
N GLY A 507 0.66 -7.42 -23.56
CA GLY A 507 1.95 -6.79 -23.85
C GLY A 507 2.69 -6.33 -22.59
N VAL A 508 4.01 -6.25 -22.67
CA VAL A 508 4.86 -5.57 -21.69
C VAL A 508 5.39 -4.27 -22.27
N VAL A 509 5.58 -3.27 -21.41
CA VAL A 509 6.17 -1.98 -21.76
C VAL A 509 7.44 -1.79 -20.96
N ARG A 510 8.48 -1.25 -21.60
CA ARG A 510 9.70 -0.87 -20.90
C ARG A 510 9.52 0.55 -20.35
N LYS A 511 9.65 0.69 -19.03
CA LYS A 511 9.55 1.99 -18.35
C LYS A 511 10.41 2.00 -17.09
N PHE A 512 10.63 3.17 -16.52
CA PHE A 512 11.22 3.26 -15.18
C PHE A 512 10.21 2.74 -14.15
N PHE A 513 10.68 1.93 -13.19
CA PHE A 513 9.80 1.41 -12.14
C PHE A 513 9.24 2.55 -11.27
N THR A 514 10.09 3.53 -10.96
CA THR A 514 9.69 4.81 -10.35
C THR A 514 10.46 5.96 -10.99
N ASN A 515 9.87 7.15 -10.98
CA ASN A 515 10.56 8.36 -11.45
C ASN A 515 11.67 8.83 -10.51
N GLN A 516 11.71 8.33 -9.26
CA GLN A 516 12.76 8.67 -8.29
C GLN A 516 14.04 7.84 -8.51
N TYR A 517 13.89 6.54 -8.73
CA TYR A 517 14.98 5.61 -8.97
C TYR A 517 14.89 5.15 -10.43
N LEU A 518 15.80 5.65 -11.28
CA LEU A 518 15.84 5.42 -12.73
C LEU A 518 16.22 3.98 -13.11
N ILE A 519 15.52 3.00 -12.55
CA ILE A 519 15.68 1.57 -12.80
C ILE A 519 14.67 1.19 -13.87
N GLU A 520 15.17 0.79 -15.03
CA GLU A 520 14.34 0.37 -16.16
C GLU A 520 13.84 -1.05 -15.93
N VAL A 521 12.53 -1.26 -16.08
CA VAL A 521 11.90 -2.58 -15.98
C VAL A 521 11.00 -2.84 -17.17
N GLU A 522 10.81 -4.12 -17.51
CA GLU A 522 9.74 -4.54 -18.41
C GLU A 522 8.50 -4.85 -17.57
N GLN A 523 7.47 -4.00 -17.63
CA GLN A 523 6.25 -4.15 -16.85
C GLN A 523 5.04 -4.45 -17.72
N CYS A 524 4.23 -5.42 -17.31
CA CYS A 524 2.93 -5.68 -17.93
C CYS A 524 1.93 -4.56 -17.62
N TRP A 525 1.32 -3.98 -18.66
CA TRP A 525 0.34 -2.89 -18.49
C TRP A 525 -1.01 -3.34 -17.88
N VAL A 526 -1.28 -4.65 -17.86
CA VAL A 526 -2.54 -5.21 -17.31
C VAL A 526 -2.37 -5.69 -15.88
N CYS A 527 -1.44 -6.61 -15.63
CA CYS A 527 -1.29 -7.24 -14.31
C CYS A 527 -0.16 -6.62 -13.46
N GLY A 528 0.60 -5.68 -14.01
CA GLY A 528 1.67 -4.99 -13.29
C GLY A 528 2.93 -5.83 -13.02
N LEU A 529 2.98 -7.10 -13.45
CA LEU A 529 4.16 -7.95 -13.31
C LEU A 529 5.37 -7.30 -13.97
N ALA A 530 6.45 -7.11 -13.22
CA ALA A 530 7.69 -6.50 -13.67
C ALA A 530 8.82 -7.52 -13.72
N TRP A 531 9.63 -7.46 -14.76
CA TRP A 531 10.91 -8.16 -14.84
C TRP A 531 12.02 -7.20 -14.39
N PHE A 532 12.79 -7.63 -13.38
CA PHE A 532 14.01 -6.98 -12.95
C PHE A 532 15.20 -7.81 -13.44
N ASP A 533 16.14 -7.17 -14.14
CA ASP A 533 17.40 -7.78 -14.51
C ASP A 533 18.32 -7.94 -13.28
N LYS A 534 19.48 -8.55 -13.51
CA LYS A 534 20.45 -8.86 -12.47
C LYS A 534 20.77 -7.59 -11.65
N ASP A 535 20.66 -7.71 -10.32
CA ASP A 535 20.97 -6.68 -9.33
C ASP A 535 20.00 -5.48 -9.26
N GLU A 536 19.05 -5.35 -10.20
CA GLU A 536 18.19 -4.16 -10.27
C GLU A 536 17.23 -4.07 -9.08
N LEU A 537 16.72 -5.22 -8.62
CA LEU A 537 15.83 -5.29 -7.46
C LEU A 537 16.57 -4.93 -6.16
N GLU A 538 17.77 -5.47 -5.98
CA GLU A 538 18.64 -5.17 -4.83
C GLU A 538 19.10 -3.70 -4.86
N LEU A 539 19.35 -3.16 -6.05
CA LEU A 539 19.71 -1.76 -6.26
C LEU A 539 18.54 -0.83 -5.93
N LEU A 540 17.32 -1.19 -6.34
CA LEU A 540 16.10 -0.45 -5.97
C LEU A 540 15.96 -0.37 -4.45
N GLN A 541 16.09 -1.51 -3.76
CA GLN A 541 15.98 -1.56 -2.30
C GLN A 541 17.09 -0.76 -1.61
N TYR A 542 18.34 -0.85 -2.09
CA TYR A 542 19.46 -0.06 -1.55
C TYR A 542 19.22 1.44 -1.68
N LEU A 543 18.81 1.91 -2.87
CA LEU A 543 18.54 3.33 -3.12
C LEU A 543 17.37 3.84 -2.25
N TYR A 544 16.34 3.01 -2.10
CA TYR A 544 15.22 3.30 -1.21
C TYR A 544 15.66 3.45 0.25
N GLU A 545 16.46 2.51 0.77
CA GLU A 545 16.98 2.57 2.13
C GLU A 545 17.93 3.75 2.35
N GLU A 546 18.76 4.09 1.36
CA GLU A 546 19.65 5.24 1.42
C GLU A 546 18.86 6.56 1.45
N ALA A 547 17.83 6.69 0.61
CA ALA A 547 16.93 7.84 0.60
C ALA A 547 16.20 7.98 1.95
N LYS A 548 15.71 6.87 2.50
CA LYS A 548 15.09 6.80 3.83
C LYS A 548 16.06 7.26 4.92
N ALA A 549 17.30 6.78 4.91
CA ALA A 549 18.32 7.17 5.88
C ALA A 549 18.69 8.66 5.79
N LYS A 550 18.54 9.28 4.61
CA LYS A 550 18.74 10.71 4.38
C LYS A 550 17.50 11.57 4.66
N GLY A 551 16.38 10.98 5.09
CA GLY A 551 15.12 11.69 5.31
C GLY A 551 14.49 12.25 4.04
N GLN A 552 14.82 11.70 2.87
CA GLN A 552 14.24 12.11 1.59
C GLN A 552 12.86 11.48 1.38
N SER A 553 12.04 12.07 0.51
CA SER A 553 10.75 11.47 0.14
C SER A 553 10.98 10.09 -0.48
N THR A 554 10.49 9.05 0.19
CA THR A 554 10.57 7.66 -0.27
C THR A 554 9.33 7.23 -1.06
N PHE A 555 8.51 8.19 -1.51
CA PHE A 555 7.31 7.89 -2.28
C PHE A 555 7.70 7.24 -3.62
N LEU A 556 7.32 5.98 -3.78
CA LEU A 556 7.24 5.37 -5.09
C LEU A 556 6.03 5.97 -5.82
N GLU A 557 6.17 7.19 -6.35
CA GLU A 557 5.21 7.65 -7.35
C GLU A 557 5.30 6.70 -8.55
N PRO A 558 4.18 6.06 -8.96
CA PRO A 558 4.16 5.27 -10.17
C PRO A 558 4.49 6.18 -11.36
N ALA A 559 5.45 5.76 -12.18
CA ALA A 559 5.83 6.45 -13.40
C ALA A 559 4.78 6.30 -14.51
#